data_AF-A0A936PWV0-F1
#
_entry.id   AF-A0A936PWV0-F1
#
_cell.length_a   1.000
_cell.length_b   1.000
_cell.length_c   1.000
_cell.angle_alpha   90.00
_cell.angle_beta   90.00
_cell.angle_gamma   90.00
#
_symmetry.space_group_name_H-M   'P 1'
#
loop_
_entity.id
_entity.type
_entity.pdbx_description
1 polymer ?
#
loop_
_entity_poly.entity_id
_entity_poly.type
_entity_poly.pdbx_seq_one_letter_code
_entity_poly.pdbx_strand_id
1 'polypeptide(L)'
;MWDHYAIEVNLRKGGTTHPFLTLKFLTDGTYDTTTGLFYTPSEKEKYYYASDTLHSDHYKGLSPDDLINIAVYHGLHFHGATERGVVFHLMGALSEFGKLGLVCIGDNPQQAMFLYNKTVGVLNQEAARLRESM
;
A
#
# COMPACT_ATOMS: atom_id res chain seq x y z
N MET A 1 -30.38 -0.89 -16.38
CA MET A 1 -29.09 -0.17 -16.57
C MET A 1 -29.10 0.96 -15.55
N TRP A 2 -27.96 1.28 -14.91
CA TRP A 2 -27.90 2.35 -13.92
C TRP A 2 -27.47 3.66 -14.60
N ASP A 3 -28.11 4.76 -14.24
CA ASP A 3 -27.71 6.10 -14.65
C ASP A 3 -26.76 6.69 -13.59
N HIS A 4 -25.54 7.02 -13.99
CA HIS A 4 -24.54 7.61 -13.10
C HIS A 4 -24.63 9.14 -13.10
N TYR A 5 -24.75 9.74 -11.91
CA TYR A 5 -24.76 11.19 -11.72
C TYR A 5 -23.61 11.61 -10.80
N ALA A 6 -22.87 12.64 -11.19
CA ALA A 6 -21.84 13.23 -10.33
C ALA A 6 -22.50 14.03 -9.19
N ILE A 7 -22.02 13.82 -7.96
CA ILE A 7 -22.61 14.42 -6.75
C ILE A 7 -21.76 15.58 -6.22
N GLU A 8 -20.43 15.47 -6.30
CA GLU A 8 -19.50 16.50 -5.83
C GLU A 8 -18.19 16.52 -6.62
N VAL A 9 -17.45 17.63 -6.54
CA VAL A 9 -16.09 17.76 -7.05
C VAL A 9 -15.17 18.30 -5.96
N ASN A 10 -14.04 17.61 -5.73
CA ASN A 10 -13.02 18.03 -4.78
C ASN A 10 -11.80 18.57 -5.52
N LEU A 11 -11.61 19.89 -5.55
CA LEU A 11 -10.48 20.54 -6.24
C LEU A 11 -9.24 20.65 -5.33
N ARG A 12 -8.65 19.49 -4.99
CA ARG A 12 -7.40 19.38 -4.22
C ARG A 12 -6.77 18.00 -4.41
N LYS A 13 -5.52 17.83 -3.96
CA LYS A 13 -4.94 16.49 -3.80
C LYS A 13 -5.66 15.79 -2.64
N GLY A 14 -6.35 14.69 -2.95
CA GLY A 14 -7.12 13.89 -2.00
C GLY A 14 -6.38 12.63 -1.56
N GLY A 15 -7.02 11.82 -0.70
CA GLY A 15 -6.45 10.55 -0.22
C GLY A 15 -6.16 9.54 -1.34
N THR A 16 -6.83 9.67 -2.48
CA THR A 16 -6.61 8.84 -3.68
C THR A 16 -5.45 9.31 -4.55
N THR A 17 -4.99 10.55 -4.39
CA THR A 17 -3.90 11.10 -5.20
C THR A 17 -2.58 10.41 -4.90
N HIS A 18 -2.25 10.21 -3.62
CA HIS A 18 -0.98 9.58 -3.24
C HIS A 18 -0.86 8.13 -3.76
N PRO A 19 -1.82 7.22 -3.52
CA PRO A 19 -1.74 5.85 -4.03
C PRO A 19 -1.61 5.75 -5.55
N PHE A 20 -2.40 6.54 -6.30
CA PHE A 20 -2.33 6.54 -7.76
C PHE A 20 -0.97 7.05 -8.26
N LEU A 21 -0.46 8.13 -7.68
CA LEU A 21 0.86 8.65 -8.05
C LEU A 21 1.99 7.69 -7.66
N THR A 22 1.89 6.99 -6.53
CA THR A 22 2.85 5.95 -6.13
C THR A 22 2.89 4.82 -7.16
N LEU A 23 1.73 4.29 -7.58
CA LEU A 23 1.68 3.30 -8.66
C LEU A 23 2.33 3.85 -9.93
N LYS A 24 1.95 5.06 -10.34
CA LYS A 24 2.45 5.70 -11.55
C LYS A 24 3.97 5.85 -11.56
N PHE A 25 4.55 6.44 -10.52
CA PHE A 25 5.98 6.74 -10.50
C PHE A 25 6.87 5.52 -10.31
N LEU A 26 6.39 4.48 -9.63
CA LEU A 26 7.18 3.25 -9.43
C LEU A 26 7.17 2.31 -10.62
N THR A 27 6.18 2.43 -11.51
CA THR A 27 6.01 1.54 -12.67
C THR A 27 6.16 2.25 -14.00
N ASP A 28 6.35 3.57 -13.97
CA ASP A 28 6.31 4.46 -15.15
C ASP A 28 5.07 4.25 -16.03
N GLY A 29 3.97 3.82 -15.42
CA GLY A 29 2.77 3.38 -16.12
C GLY A 29 1.78 4.49 -16.45
N THR A 30 0.77 4.12 -17.22
CA THR A 30 -0.28 5.00 -17.71
C THR A 30 -1.67 4.41 -17.52
N TYR A 31 -2.63 5.26 -17.20
CA TYR A 31 -4.04 4.91 -17.12
C TYR A 31 -4.72 5.11 -18.47
N ASP A 32 -5.39 4.08 -18.97
CA ASP A 32 -6.22 4.15 -20.18
C ASP A 32 -7.64 4.54 -19.81
N THR A 33 -8.06 5.74 -20.23
CA THR A 33 -9.40 6.27 -19.94
C THR A 33 -10.51 5.56 -20.71
N THR A 34 -10.19 4.81 -21.77
CA THR A 34 -11.15 4.06 -22.58
C THR A 34 -11.52 2.75 -21.91
N THR A 35 -10.51 2.01 -21.43
CA THR A 35 -10.71 0.70 -20.77
C THR A 35 -10.88 0.80 -19.27
N GLY A 36 -10.42 1.89 -18.65
CA GLY A 36 -10.39 2.05 -17.19
C GLY A 36 -9.29 1.26 -16.50
N LEU A 37 -8.32 0.76 -17.25
CA LEU A 37 -7.21 -0.06 -16.75
C LEU A 37 -5.90 0.73 -16.70
N PHE A 38 -4.98 0.29 -15.84
CA PHE A 38 -3.66 0.87 -15.70
C PHE A 38 -2.61 -0.12 -16.19
N TYR A 39 -1.71 0.35 -17.05
CA TYR A 39 -0.67 -0.46 -17.67
C TYR A 39 0.72 0.10 -17.42
N THR A 40 1.71 -0.77 -17.26
CA THR A 40 3.13 -0.39 -17.32
C THR A 40 3.60 -0.24 -18.77
N PRO A 41 4.78 0.34 -19.04
CA PRO A 41 5.33 0.43 -20.38
C PRO A 41 5.49 -0.92 -21.10
N SER A 42 5.54 -2.01 -20.34
CA SER A 42 5.57 -3.39 -20.87
C SER A 42 4.18 -3.99 -21.11
N GLU A 43 3.14 -3.16 -21.18
CA GLU A 43 1.73 -3.54 -21.39
C GLU A 43 1.16 -4.50 -20.34
N LYS A 44 1.74 -4.52 -19.14
CA LYS A 44 1.22 -5.32 -18.03
C LYS A 44 0.25 -4.50 -17.20
N GLU A 45 -0.93 -5.06 -16.96
CA GLU A 45 -1.87 -4.47 -16.02
C GLU A 45 -1.29 -4.43 -14.61
N LYS A 46 -1.58 -3.34 -13.89
CA LYS A 46 -1.27 -3.21 -12.47
C LYS A 46 -2.48 -2.75 -11.70
N TYR A 47 -2.61 -3.33 -10.51
CA TYR A 47 -3.68 -3.09 -9.57
C TYR A 47 -3.08 -2.70 -8.23
N TYR A 48 -3.81 -1.90 -7.45
CA TYR A 48 -3.39 -1.58 -6.10
C TYR A 48 -4.53 -1.64 -5.09
N TYR A 49 -4.17 -1.99 -3.86
CA TYR A 49 -4.97 -1.75 -2.67
C TYR A 49 -4.23 -0.73 -1.80
N ALA A 50 -4.92 0.29 -1.31
CA ALA A 50 -4.31 1.32 -0.49
C ALA A 50 -5.14 1.60 0.76
N SER A 51 -4.44 1.86 1.86
CA SER A 51 -5.03 2.30 3.12
C SER A 51 -4.12 3.32 3.77
N ASP A 52 -4.68 4.39 4.31
CA ASP A 52 -4.03 5.37 5.17
C ASP A 52 -4.50 5.24 6.63
N THR A 53 -5.22 4.16 6.94
CA THR A 53 -5.88 3.92 8.23
C THR A 53 -5.49 2.59 8.87
N LEU A 54 -4.46 1.89 8.38
CA LEU A 54 -3.94 0.72 9.09
C LEU A 54 -3.45 1.17 10.46
N HIS A 55 -4.09 0.65 11.50
CA HIS A 55 -3.89 1.09 12.87
C HIS A 55 -4.08 -0.08 13.84
N SER A 56 -3.17 -0.18 14.80
CA SER A 56 -3.27 -1.11 15.92
C SER A 56 -2.42 -0.62 17.08
N ASP A 57 -2.96 -0.62 18.31
CA ASP A 57 -2.18 -0.33 19.51
C ASP A 57 -0.99 -1.28 19.68
N HIS A 58 -1.06 -2.48 19.10
CA HIS A 58 0.04 -3.42 19.10
C HIS A 58 1.27 -2.93 18.35
N TYR A 59 1.09 -2.04 17.35
CA TYR A 59 2.18 -1.52 16.54
C TYR A 59 2.94 -0.36 17.21
N LYS A 60 2.43 0.20 18.31
CA LYS A 60 3.14 1.22 19.07
C LYS A 60 4.48 0.68 19.57
N GLY A 61 5.53 1.48 19.42
CA GLY A 61 6.92 1.11 19.67
C GLY A 61 7.67 0.58 18.44
N LEU A 62 6.99 0.18 17.36
CA LEU A 62 7.69 -0.13 16.10
C LEU A 62 8.26 1.14 15.48
N SER A 63 9.57 1.16 15.25
CA SER A 63 10.21 2.26 14.53
C SER A 63 10.00 2.12 13.01
N PRO A 64 10.15 3.21 12.24
CA PRO A 64 10.22 3.12 10.79
C PRO A 64 11.33 2.18 10.28
N ASP A 65 12.47 2.14 10.95
CA ASP A 65 13.57 1.23 10.60
C ASP A 65 13.17 -0.25 10.80
N ASP A 66 12.48 -0.57 11.90
CA ASP A 66 11.92 -1.91 12.13
C ASP A 66 10.94 -2.29 11.02
N LEU A 67 10.04 -1.37 10.64
CA LEU A 67 9.08 -1.60 9.57
C LEU A 67 9.78 -1.94 8.25
N ILE A 68 10.83 -1.20 7.88
CA ILE A 68 11.60 -1.49 6.66
C ILE A 68 12.31 -2.84 6.77
N ASN A 69 12.94 -3.14 7.90
CA ASN A 69 13.61 -4.43 8.13
C ASN A 69 12.63 -5.60 8.02
N ILE A 70 11.46 -5.50 8.65
CA ILE A 70 10.37 -6.47 8.57
C ILE A 70 9.93 -6.65 7.11
N ALA A 71 9.72 -5.55 6.38
CA ALA A 71 9.29 -5.60 5.00
C ALA A 71 10.31 -6.24 4.06
N VAL A 72 11.60 -6.04 4.31
CA VAL A 72 12.68 -6.69 3.57
C VAL A 72 12.74 -8.17 3.91
N TYR A 73 12.80 -8.50 5.20
CA TYR A 73 12.94 -9.87 5.70
C TYR A 73 11.79 -10.78 5.24
N HIS A 74 10.55 -10.28 5.22
CA HIS A 74 9.36 -11.04 4.79
C HIS A 74 9.03 -10.93 3.30
N GLY A 75 9.88 -10.26 2.51
CA GLY A 75 9.67 -10.05 1.08
C GLY A 75 8.35 -9.30 0.78
N LEU A 76 8.04 -8.28 1.57
CA LEU A 76 6.87 -7.41 1.38
C LEU A 76 7.20 -6.16 0.56
N HIS A 77 8.42 -5.64 0.67
CA HIS A 77 8.82 -4.40 0.01
C HIS A 77 8.62 -4.46 -1.51
N PHE A 78 8.42 -3.29 -2.11
CA PHE A 78 8.29 -3.18 -3.55
C PHE A 78 9.56 -3.63 -4.29
N HIS A 79 9.39 -4.50 -5.29
CA HIS A 79 10.44 -5.03 -6.14
C HIS A 79 10.35 -4.45 -7.55
N GLY A 80 11.30 -3.58 -7.93
CA GLY A 80 11.31 -2.90 -9.24
C GLY A 80 11.29 -3.84 -10.45
N ALA A 81 11.95 -5.00 -10.38
CA ALA A 81 11.97 -5.94 -11.50
C ALA A 81 10.61 -6.60 -11.79
N THR A 82 9.77 -6.78 -10.76
CA THR A 82 8.43 -7.36 -10.94
C THR A 82 7.32 -6.33 -10.87
N GLU A 83 7.65 -5.11 -10.44
CA GLU A 83 6.72 -4.00 -10.22
C GLU A 83 5.56 -4.39 -9.28
N ARG A 84 5.91 -5.05 -8.17
CA ARG A 84 4.97 -5.56 -7.16
C ARG A 84 5.52 -5.38 -5.77
N GLY A 85 4.65 -5.38 -4.77
CA GLY A 85 4.98 -5.33 -3.36
C GLY A 85 4.31 -4.17 -2.65
N VAL A 86 4.79 -3.82 -1.48
CA VAL A 86 4.17 -2.87 -0.56
C VAL A 86 5.07 -1.65 -0.37
N VAL A 87 4.45 -0.48 -0.46
CA VAL A 87 5.08 0.81 -0.21
C VAL A 87 4.41 1.42 1.01
N PHE A 88 5.19 1.73 2.04
CA PHE A 88 4.69 2.32 3.28
C PHE A 88 4.75 3.84 3.23
N HIS A 89 3.78 4.49 3.87
CA HIS A 89 3.73 5.93 4.05
C HIS A 89 3.16 6.27 5.45
N LEU A 90 3.23 7.55 5.84
CA LEU A 90 2.85 8.00 7.19
C LEU A 90 3.61 7.29 8.33
N MET A 91 4.84 6.80 8.07
CA MET A 91 5.62 6.02 9.02
C MET A 91 5.96 6.78 10.31
N GLY A 92 5.99 8.12 10.27
CA GLY A 92 6.19 8.96 11.46
C GLY A 92 5.10 8.80 12.53
N ALA A 93 3.92 8.29 12.17
CA ALA A 93 2.83 8.02 13.12
C ALA A 93 2.89 6.60 13.72
N LEU A 94 3.80 5.75 13.25
CA LEU A 94 3.83 4.33 13.62
C LEU A 94 4.21 4.13 15.09
N SER A 95 5.37 4.66 15.49
CA SER A 95 5.91 4.38 16.82
C SER A 95 5.02 4.90 17.95
N GLU A 96 4.45 6.10 17.79
CA GLU A 96 3.66 6.75 18.84
C GLU A 96 2.17 6.31 18.79
N PHE A 97 1.60 6.26 17.59
CA PHE A 97 0.16 6.05 17.42
C PHE A 97 -0.20 4.67 16.89
N GLY A 98 0.76 3.83 16.53
CA GLY A 98 0.50 2.52 15.93
C GLY A 98 -0.19 2.63 14.56
N LYS A 99 -0.04 3.77 13.87
CA LYS A 99 -0.71 4.06 12.60
C LYS A 99 0.29 4.18 11.46
N LEU A 100 -0.04 3.56 10.34
CA LEU A 100 0.71 3.70 9.09
C LEU A 100 -0.24 3.62 7.89
N GLY A 101 0.24 4.09 6.75
CA GLY A 101 -0.39 3.87 5.47
C GLY A 101 0.45 2.97 4.58
N LEU A 102 -0.21 2.37 3.59
CA LEU A 102 0.41 1.45 2.65
C LEU A 102 -0.29 1.46 1.29
N VAL A 103 0.48 1.14 0.26
CA VAL A 103 0.01 0.85 -1.10
C VAL A 103 0.57 -0.50 -1.51
N CYS A 104 -0.31 -1.48 -1.72
CA CYS A 104 0.02 -2.82 -2.18
C CYS A 104 -0.20 -2.93 -3.68
N ILE A 105 0.86 -3.10 -4.46
CA ILE A 105 0.83 -3.19 -5.92
C ILE A 105 0.95 -4.66 -6.36
N GLY A 106 0.03 -5.11 -7.22
CA GLY A 106 0.00 -6.46 -7.77
C GLY A 106 -0.45 -6.51 -9.23
N ASP A 107 -0.33 -7.69 -9.85
CA ASP A 107 -0.71 -7.97 -11.24
C ASP A 107 -2.22 -8.21 -11.41
N ASN A 108 -2.95 -8.35 -10.31
CA ASN A 108 -4.40 -8.50 -10.27
C ASN A 108 -4.95 -8.02 -8.91
N PRO A 109 -6.27 -7.76 -8.80
CA PRO A 109 -6.88 -7.29 -7.55
C PRO A 109 -6.64 -8.24 -6.36
N GLN A 110 -6.67 -9.56 -6.61
CA GLN A 110 -6.49 -10.57 -5.57
C GLN A 110 -5.08 -10.54 -4.99
N GLN A 111 -4.05 -10.31 -5.82
CA GLN A 111 -2.67 -10.20 -5.38
C GLN A 111 -2.43 -8.92 -4.57
N ALA A 112 -3.01 -7.79 -4.99
CA ALA A 112 -2.94 -6.54 -4.22
C ALA A 112 -3.58 -6.70 -2.82
N MET A 113 -4.75 -7.33 -2.75
CA MET A 113 -5.41 -7.64 -1.47
C MET A 113 -4.64 -8.68 -0.64
N PHE A 114 -4.06 -9.69 -1.29
CA PHE A 114 -3.22 -10.69 -0.61
C PHE A 114 -2.00 -10.02 0.05
N LEU A 115 -1.33 -9.10 -0.65
CA LEU A 115 -0.20 -8.35 -0.10
C LEU A 115 -0.61 -7.53 1.13
N TYR A 116 -1.79 -6.91 1.13
CA TYR A 116 -2.33 -6.22 2.30
C TYR A 116 -2.52 -7.18 3.48
N ASN A 117 -3.24 -8.27 3.27
CA ASN A 117 -3.51 -9.26 4.32
C ASN A 117 -2.22 -9.89 4.87
N LYS A 118 -1.27 -10.21 3.99
CA LYS A 118 0.06 -10.71 4.38
C LYS A 118 0.81 -9.69 5.22
N THR A 119 0.80 -8.42 4.82
CA THR A 119 1.45 -7.33 5.57
C THR A 119 0.87 -7.17 6.96
N VAL A 120 -0.46 -7.14 7.09
CA VAL A 120 -1.14 -7.08 8.39
C VAL A 120 -0.78 -8.28 9.26
N GLY A 121 -0.81 -9.49 8.70
CA GLY A 121 -0.43 -10.72 9.41
C GLY A 121 1.01 -10.69 9.93
N VAL A 122 1.96 -10.27 9.09
CA VAL A 122 3.38 -10.14 9.45
C VAL A 122 3.57 -9.09 10.55
N LEU A 123 2.98 -7.89 10.40
CA LEU A 123 3.11 -6.84 11.41
C LEU A 123 2.52 -7.26 12.76
N ASN A 124 1.40 -7.98 12.77
CA ASN A 124 0.84 -8.53 14.00
C ASN A 124 1.79 -9.51 14.68
N GLN A 125 2.45 -10.38 13.91
CA GLN A 125 3.39 -11.37 14.44
C GLN A 125 4.65 -10.71 15.00
N GLU A 126 5.26 -9.77 14.26
CA GLU A 126 6.50 -9.10 14.70
C GLU A 126 6.26 -8.16 15.89
N ALA A 127 5.12 -7.45 15.90
CA ALA A 127 4.73 -6.63 17.04
C ALA A 127 4.52 -7.46 18.32
N ALA A 128 3.98 -8.68 18.20
CA ALA A 128 3.83 -9.58 19.33
C ALA A 128 5.19 -10.04 19.87
N ARG A 129 6.12 -10.43 18.99
CA ARG A 129 7.47 -10.88 19.39
C ARG A 129 8.27 -9.79 20.11
N LEU A 130 8.23 -8.55 19.62
CA LEU A 130 8.97 -7.44 20.26
C LEU A 130 8.50 -7.19 21.69
N ARG A 131 7.20 -7.36 21.96
CA ARG A 131 6.64 -7.23 23.31
C ARG A 131 7.03 -8.37 24.25
N GLU A 132 7.25 -9.57 23.74
CA GLU A 132 7.75 -10.71 24.53
C GLU A 132 9.25 -10.56 24.87
N SER A 133 9.99 -9.79 24.07
CA SER A 133 11.42 -9.53 24.29
C SER A 133 11.74 -8.32 25.19
N MET A 134 10.72 -7.56 25.60
CA MET A 134 10.80 -6.44 26.56
C MET A 134 10.44 -6.88 27.98
#